data_AF-A0A6P2XZD3-F1
#
_entry.id   AF-A0A6P2XZD3-F1
#
_cell.length_a   1.000
_cell.length_b   1.000
_cell.length_c   1.000
_cell.angle_alpha   90.00
_cell.angle_beta   90.00
_cell.angle_gamma   90.00
#
_symmetry.space_group_name_H-M   'P 1'
#
loop_
_entity.id
_entity.type
_entity.pdbx_description
1 polymer ?
#
loop_
_entity_poly.entity_id
_entity_poly.type
_entity_poly.pdbx_seq_one_letter_code
_entity_poly.pdbx_strand_id
1 'polypeptide(L)'
;MMARPYPTALTPALGRVLGMLVWETGPLAHALRAAGFEIERTPEAEQAAVLHWLTGFALEHGADWEKHAAAALRVLTESRGG
;
A
#
# COMPACT_ATOMS: atom_id res chain seq x y z
N MET A 1 -12.30 6.50 -13.29
CA MET A 1 -11.02 6.54 -12.54
C MET A 1 -10.40 7.91 -12.77
N MET A 2 -10.21 8.70 -11.72
CA MET A 2 -9.43 9.93 -11.82
C MET A 2 -7.95 9.57 -11.87
N ALA A 3 -7.22 10.08 -12.87
CA ALA A 3 -5.78 9.90 -12.92
C ALA A 3 -5.15 10.63 -11.72
N ARG A 4 -4.36 9.94 -10.91
CA ARG A 4 -3.55 10.54 -9.84
C ARG A 4 -2.21 10.96 -10.45
N PRO A 5 -1.94 12.26 -10.64
CA PRO A 5 -0.69 12.70 -11.26
C PRO A 5 0.48 12.28 -10.37
N TYR A 6 1.48 11.66 -10.98
CA TYR A 6 2.71 11.32 -10.27
C TYR A 6 3.61 12.56 -10.22
N PRO A 7 4.12 12.98 -9.05
CA PRO A 7 4.86 14.23 -8.92
C PRO A 7 6.27 14.10 -9.53
N THR A 8 6.78 15.21 -10.09
CA THR A 8 8.16 15.27 -10.61
C THR A 8 9.21 15.23 -9.50
N ALA A 9 8.88 15.73 -8.30
CA ALA A 9 9.72 15.66 -7.12
C ALA A 9 9.14 14.66 -6.10
N LEU A 10 10.00 13.90 -5.43
CA LEU A 10 9.57 13.02 -4.34
C LEU A 10 9.02 13.85 -3.18
N THR A 11 7.76 13.62 -2.84
CA THR A 11 7.20 14.12 -1.58
C THR A 11 7.74 13.27 -0.43
N PRO A 12 7.76 13.78 0.82
CA PRO A 12 8.17 12.98 1.98
C PRO A 12 7.36 11.68 2.14
N ALA A 13 6.05 11.74 1.89
CA ALA A 13 5.16 10.57 1.94
C ALA A 13 5.55 9.52 0.89
N LEU A 14 5.75 9.95 -0.37
CA LEU A 14 6.14 9.06 -1.44
C LEU A 14 7.55 8.49 -1.23
N GLY A 15 8.49 9.30 -0.75
CA GLY A 15 9.83 8.84 -0.39
C GLY A 15 9.81 7.77 0.70
N ARG A 16 8.94 7.92 1.71
CA ARG A 16 8.77 6.90 2.75
C ARG A 16 8.21 5.60 2.20
N VAL A 17 7.16 5.67 1.37
CA VAL A 17 6.57 4.47 0.75
C VAL A 17 7.60 3.77 -0.13
N LEU A 18 8.23 4.46 -1.06
CA LEU A 18 9.17 3.86 -2.01
C LEU A 18 10.48 3.40 -1.37
N GLY A 19 10.80 3.90 -0.18
CA GLY A 19 11.94 3.47 0.61
C GLY A 19 11.71 2.20 1.42
N MET A 20 10.49 1.66 1.46
CA MET A 20 10.18 0.46 2.24
C MET A 20 10.90 -0.76 1.70
N LEU A 21 11.48 -1.53 2.61
CA LEU A 21 12.25 -2.72 2.34
C LEU A 21 11.34 -3.95 2.30
N VAL A 22 11.77 -5.00 1.61
CA VAL A 22 10.98 -6.23 1.37
C VAL A 22 10.43 -6.83 2.68
N TRP A 23 11.22 -6.84 3.75
CA TRP A 23 10.79 -7.38 5.04
C TRP A 23 9.75 -6.52 5.76
N GLU A 24 9.65 -5.23 5.44
CA GLU A 24 8.59 -4.34 5.97
C GLU A 24 7.26 -4.57 5.25
N THR A 25 7.32 -5.03 3.99
CA THR A 25 6.13 -5.22 3.15
C THR A 25 5.45 -6.59 3.30
N GLY A 26 6.16 -7.63 3.74
CA GLY A 26 5.63 -9.00 3.85
C GLY A 26 4.28 -9.10 4.60
N PRO A 27 4.18 -8.56 5.85
CA PRO A 27 2.93 -8.62 6.60
C PRO A 27 1.74 -7.91 5.89
N LEU A 28 2.00 -6.78 5.23
CA LEU A 28 0.96 -6.08 4.47
C LEU A 28 0.55 -6.89 3.23
N ALA A 29 1.48 -7.48 2.50
CA ALA A 29 1.18 -8.32 1.34
C ALA A 29 0.30 -9.52 1.73
N HIS A 30 0.56 -10.13 2.89
CA HIS A 30 -0.29 -11.19 3.43
C HIS A 30 -1.71 -10.72 3.74
N ALA A 31 -1.85 -9.55 4.37
CA ALA A 31 -3.15 -8.97 4.67
C ALA A 31 -3.93 -8.60 3.39
N LEU A 32 -3.27 -8.01 2.39
CA LEU A 32 -3.86 -7.73 1.08
C LEU A 32 -4.30 -9.01 0.38
N ARG A 33 -3.49 -10.07 0.41
CA ARG A 33 -3.86 -11.37 -0.14
C ARG A 33 -5.08 -11.97 0.57
N ALA A 34 -5.14 -11.90 1.90
CA ALA A 34 -6.31 -12.33 2.67
C ALA A 34 -7.58 -11.52 2.30
N ALA A 35 -7.41 -10.25 1.95
CA ALA A 35 -8.45 -9.39 1.41
C ALA A 35 -8.82 -9.67 -0.06
N GLY A 36 -8.19 -10.65 -0.72
CA GLY A 36 -8.54 -11.14 -2.05
C GLY A 36 -7.73 -10.54 -3.19
N PHE A 37 -6.61 -9.88 -2.89
CA PHE A 37 -5.68 -9.44 -3.92
C PHE A 37 -4.86 -10.64 -4.40
N GLU A 38 -4.80 -10.82 -5.72
CA GLU A 38 -3.93 -11.80 -6.35
C GLU A 38 -2.49 -11.29 -6.33
N ILE A 39 -1.69 -11.79 -5.38
CA ILE A 39 -0.29 -11.39 -5.18
C ILE A 39 0.56 -12.67 -5.16
N GLU A 40 1.51 -12.76 -6.09
CA GLU A 40 2.48 -13.86 -6.15
C GLU A 40 3.26 -13.99 -4.84
N ARG A 41 3.64 -15.22 -4.47
CA ARG A 41 4.36 -15.52 -3.22
C ARG A 41 5.87 -15.44 -3.40
N THR A 42 6.34 -14.33 -3.95
CA THR A 42 7.76 -13.98 -4.06
C THR A 42 8.01 -12.65 -3.35
N PRO A 43 9.18 -12.46 -2.69
CA PRO A 43 9.43 -11.24 -1.93
C PRO A 43 9.33 -9.97 -2.79
N GLU A 44 9.77 -10.02 -4.05
CA GLU A 44 9.71 -8.91 -5.00
C GLU A 44 8.27 -8.55 -5.39
N ALA A 45 7.43 -9.56 -5.65
CA ALA A 45 6.03 -9.32 -6.00
C ALA A 45 5.22 -8.81 -4.81
N GLU A 46 5.48 -9.34 -3.61
CA GLU A 46 4.86 -8.88 -2.37
C GLU A 46 5.21 -7.41 -2.09
N GLN A 47 6.49 -7.05 -2.21
CA GLN A 47 6.93 -5.67 -2.08
C GLN A 47 6.26 -4.77 -3.13
N ALA A 48 6.32 -5.14 -4.41
CA ALA A 48 5.75 -4.34 -5.49
C ALA A 48 4.25 -4.10 -5.31
N ALA A 49 3.48 -5.11 -4.89
CA ALA A 49 2.05 -4.98 -4.63
C ALA A 49 1.77 -3.99 -3.48
N VAL A 50 2.54 -4.06 -2.39
CA VAL A 50 2.39 -3.15 -1.25
C VAL A 50 2.80 -1.73 -1.62
N LEU A 51 3.93 -1.54 -2.31
CA LEU A 51 4.38 -0.24 -2.79
C LEU A 51 3.34 0.39 -3.73
N HIS A 52 2.81 -0.39 -4.67
CA HIS A 52 1.75 0.07 -5.57
C HIS A 52 0.51 0.54 -4.81
N TRP A 53 0.06 -0.25 -3.83
CA TRP A 53 -1.11 0.06 -3.03
C TRP A 53 -0.91 1.32 -2.17
N LEU A 54 0.22 1.40 -1.44
CA LEU A 54 0.56 2.55 -0.59
C LEU A 54 0.85 3.82 -1.36
N THR A 55 1.42 3.72 -2.57
CA THR A 55 1.66 4.88 -3.44
C THR A 55 0.34 5.60 -3.75
N GLY A 56 -0.77 4.86 -3.93
CA GLY A 56 -2.09 5.47 -4.10
C GLY A 56 -2.46 6.40 -2.95
N PHE A 57 -2.27 5.97 -1.70
CA PHE A 57 -2.55 6.78 -0.51
C PHE A 57 -1.57 7.95 -0.36
N ALA A 58 -0.28 7.73 -0.65
CA ALA A 58 0.73 8.78 -0.59
C ALA A 58 0.43 9.92 -1.58
N LEU A 59 -0.06 9.58 -2.79
CA LEU A 59 -0.46 10.57 -3.80
C LEU A 59 -1.76 11.31 -3.43
N GLU A 60 -2.70 10.63 -2.76
CA GLU A 60 -4.03 11.18 -2.49
C GLU A 60 -4.11 11.97 -1.17
N HIS A 61 -3.36 11.54 -0.15
CA HIS A 61 -3.49 12.08 1.21
C HIS A 61 -2.21 12.73 1.73
N GLY A 62 -1.11 12.71 0.97
CA GLY A 62 0.13 13.37 1.38
C GLY A 62 0.58 12.89 2.75
N ALA A 63 0.74 13.81 3.72
CA ALA A 63 1.20 13.49 5.07
C ALA A 63 0.28 12.51 5.85
N ASP A 64 -1.01 12.45 5.52
CA ASP A 64 -2.00 11.62 6.20
C ASP A 64 -2.11 10.19 5.62
N TRP A 65 -1.25 9.83 4.66
CA TRP A 65 -1.33 8.56 3.94
C TRP A 65 -1.38 7.33 4.85
N GLU A 66 -0.61 7.30 5.94
CA GLU A 66 -0.55 6.17 6.88
C GLU A 66 -1.91 5.94 7.54
N LYS A 67 -2.57 7.02 7.96
CA LYS A 67 -3.90 6.97 8.59
C LYS A 67 -4.94 6.41 7.63
N HIS A 68 -4.93 6.87 6.38
CA HIS A 68 -5.88 6.43 5.36
C HIS A 68 -5.61 4.98 4.92
N ALA A 69 -4.35 4.60 4.75
CA ALA A 69 -3.96 3.23 4.45
C ALA A 69 -4.36 2.28 5.58
N ALA A 70 -4.08 2.63 6.84
CA ALA A 70 -4.47 1.82 8.00
C ALA A 70 -5.99 1.64 8.10
N ALA A 71 -6.76 2.71 7.87
CA ALA A 71 -8.23 2.64 7.85
C ALA A 71 -8.73 1.73 6.72
N ALA A 72 -8.16 1.84 5.51
CA ALA A 72 -8.53 0.98 4.39
C ALA A 72 -8.18 -0.49 4.64
N LEU A 73 -6.99 -0.77 5.21
CA LEU A 73 -6.58 -2.12 5.56
C LEU A 73 -7.53 -2.74 6.60
N ARG A 74 -7.93 -1.95 7.61
CA ARG A 74 -8.89 -2.40 8.62
C ARG A 74 -10.21 -2.82 7.99
N VAL A 75 -10.78 -1.99 7.11
CA VAL A 75 -12.03 -2.31 6.38
C VAL A 75 -11.90 -3.60 5.57
N LEU A 76 -10.77 -3.76 4.86
CA LEU A 76 -10.49 -4.97 4.07
C LEU A 76 -10.42 -6.24 4.93
N THR A 77 -9.85 -6.15 6.13
CA THR A 77 -9.73 -7.28 7.06
C THR A 77 -11.04 -7.57 7.82
N GLU A 78 -11.83 -6.55 8.18
CA GLU A 78 -13.10 -6.72 8.89
C GLU A 78 -14.21 -7.28 7.98
N SER A 79 -14.22 -6.91 6.70
CA SER A 79 -15.24 -7.36 5.72
C SER A 79 -15.18 -8.86 5.41
N ARG A 80 -14.21 -9.60 5.95
CA ARG A 80 -14.02 -11.05 5.74
C ARG A 80 -13.96 -11.86 7.03
N GLY A 81 -14.17 -11.23 8.18
CA GLY A 81 -14.24 -11.88 9.50
C GLY A 81 -15.66 -12.25 9.97
N GLY A 82 -16.62 -12.34 9.05
CA GLY A 82 -18.02 -12.72 9.31
C GLY A 82 -18.42 -13.98 8.59
#